data_AF-A0A7J6HFL7-F1
#
_entry.id   AF-A0A7J6HFL7-F1
#
_cell.length_a   1.000
_cell.length_b   1.000
_cell.length_c   1.000
_cell.angle_alpha   90.00
_cell.angle_beta   90.00
_cell.angle_gamma   90.00
#
_symmetry.space_group_name_H-M   'P 1'
#
loop_
_entity.id
_entity.type
_entity.pdbx_description
1 polymer ?
#
loop_
_entity_poly.entity_id
_entity_poly.type
_entity_poly.pdbx_seq_one_letter_code
_entity_poly.pdbx_strand_id
1 'polypeptide(L)'
;MAKRHIGRLKGTKDMADSMKAQAESDLYDAKKTVRDLSSSIRNTDSETKAQKQETEMLKKSIRQERSSASVDADSYNYVEVVKELEIVKQELRMLKLEMAAILAEKSRAEDQIEAVTSRISSCSNSLEAVKKEIEEVNEEHVLIELARIEALKEYEEIEAEREKEAARFKSTIQNTRKKMKDIVDDIEESKELQPKLDATMADLEVLQKEWSLVKEMEQRAQRSTSLKGSEASSQGGETDQDATLSLQTITEELEEAQKELALVKEEGFQYMSSMDIIRNELRHVRTETSRLEEIEKKRDITVQNLNSKLLRAKSKLESVTVAERKANKIAANLSITLEKLKAEAEAAKEEKYVIDEEVATMKEEVQKMESNIDITEEKLQATLVELEAVKSSEALALENLKSLIESAMGARSSSVEHNSSITISKFEYEYLTGRAVGAEELADKKVAAAKAWTEAIKASEKEILMKTELVQREIREMKMDEKRESYGMERSISAKDMVEKELNNWKNKREKNETPENLQLAMHKRSIRSSNIGTNLTPSRRPSYRKSASPGTRSSFLVKKKRQAIPDLAKFFKTKANKNI
;
A
#
# COMPACT_ATOMS: atom_id res chain seq x y z
N MET A 1 0.72 40.74 -5.43
CA MET A 1 -0.02 39.45 -5.34
C MET A 1 -0.91 39.36 -4.10
N ALA A 2 -0.39 39.52 -2.86
CA ALA A 2 -1.08 39.22 -1.59
C ALA A 2 -2.57 39.66 -1.46
N LYS A 3 -2.93 40.90 -1.85
CA LYS A 3 -4.32 41.39 -1.76
C LYS A 3 -5.35 40.53 -2.55
N ARG A 4 -4.96 39.89 -3.66
CA ARG A 4 -5.85 38.98 -4.40
C ARG A 4 -6.07 37.64 -3.67
N HIS A 5 -5.04 37.10 -3.01
CA HIS A 5 -5.16 35.86 -2.25
C HIS A 5 -6.01 36.03 -0.99
N ILE A 6 -5.86 37.17 -0.28
CA ILE A 6 -6.71 37.50 0.89
C ILE A 6 -8.18 37.61 0.48
N GLY A 7 -8.49 38.28 -0.64
CA GLY A 7 -9.85 38.34 -1.17
C GLY A 7 -10.42 36.97 -1.53
N ARG A 8 -9.61 36.09 -2.13
CA ARG A 8 -10.02 34.72 -2.50
C ARG A 8 -10.28 33.86 -1.26
N LEU A 9 -9.40 33.91 -0.26
CA LEU A 9 -9.55 33.21 1.02
C LEU A 9 -10.78 33.67 1.80
N LYS A 10 -11.08 34.97 1.77
CA LYS A 10 -12.30 35.50 2.38
C LYS A 10 -13.55 35.00 1.66
N GLY A 11 -13.58 35.06 0.32
CA GLY A 11 -14.71 34.52 -0.46
C GLY A 11 -14.94 33.02 -0.27
N THR A 12 -13.87 32.21 -0.14
CA THR A 12 -14.01 30.78 0.18
C THR A 12 -14.51 30.54 1.60
N LYS A 13 -14.14 31.40 2.57
CA LYS A 13 -14.66 31.33 3.93
C LYS A 13 -16.14 31.69 3.98
N ASP A 14 -16.52 32.83 3.40
CA ASP A 14 -17.91 33.31 3.38
C ASP A 14 -18.84 32.27 2.69
N MET A 15 -18.35 31.59 1.66
CA MET A 15 -19.05 30.47 1.00
C MET A 15 -19.16 29.22 1.88
N ALA A 16 -18.09 28.83 2.58
CA ALA A 16 -18.12 27.69 3.50
C ALA A 16 -19.04 27.95 4.72
N ASP A 17 -19.03 29.16 5.27
CA ASP A 17 -19.91 29.58 6.36
C ASP A 17 -21.39 29.59 5.89
N SER A 18 -21.66 30.02 4.65
CA SER A 18 -23.01 29.92 4.05
C SER A 18 -23.48 28.49 3.81
N MET A 19 -22.60 27.59 3.32
CA MET A 19 -22.93 26.17 3.14
C MET A 19 -23.18 25.48 4.49
N LYS A 20 -22.42 25.86 5.53
CA LYS A 20 -22.62 25.36 6.89
C LYS A 20 -23.99 25.79 7.45
N ALA A 21 -24.36 27.07 7.28
CA ALA A 21 -25.66 27.56 7.71
C ALA A 21 -26.83 26.84 7.00
N GLN A 22 -26.70 26.56 5.70
CA GLN A 22 -27.68 25.77 4.96
C GLN A 22 -27.79 24.34 5.52
N ALA A 23 -26.66 23.65 5.71
CA ALA A 23 -26.64 22.29 6.26
C ALA A 23 -27.21 22.21 7.69
N GLU A 24 -27.01 23.24 8.51
CA GLU A 24 -27.61 23.34 9.85
C GLU A 24 -29.13 23.55 9.79
N SER A 25 -29.64 24.31 8.81
CA SER A 25 -31.08 24.45 8.52
C SER A 25 -31.69 23.13 8.05
N ASP A 26 -31.07 22.48 7.06
CA ASP A 26 -31.55 21.20 6.51
C ASP A 26 -31.57 20.10 7.59
N LEU A 27 -30.58 20.07 8.49
CA LEU A 27 -30.53 19.19 9.65
C LEU A 27 -31.64 19.50 10.66
N TYR A 28 -31.98 20.77 10.88
CA TYR A 28 -33.08 21.17 11.76
C TYR A 28 -34.44 20.68 11.22
N ASP A 29 -34.67 20.86 9.92
CA ASP A 29 -35.90 20.41 9.26
C ASP A 29 -36.00 18.88 9.21
N ALA A 30 -34.89 18.17 8.91
CA ALA A 30 -34.84 16.71 9.03
C ALA A 30 -35.11 16.22 10.47
N LYS A 31 -34.59 16.91 11.49
CA LYS A 31 -34.90 16.60 12.90
C LYS A 31 -36.33 16.95 13.28
N LYS A 32 -37.01 17.84 12.56
CA LYS A 32 -38.42 18.16 12.75
C LYS A 32 -39.29 17.07 12.11
N THR A 33 -39.08 16.72 10.84
CA THR A 33 -39.82 15.64 10.17
C THR A 33 -39.68 14.29 10.87
N VAL A 34 -38.49 13.95 11.39
CA VAL A 34 -38.29 12.74 12.21
C VAL A 34 -39.13 12.75 13.49
N ARG A 35 -39.29 13.92 14.16
CA ARG A 35 -40.15 14.05 15.35
C ARG A 35 -41.64 13.96 15.00
N ASP A 36 -42.03 14.56 13.88
CA ASP A 36 -43.42 14.53 13.40
C ASP A 36 -43.82 13.10 12.99
N LEU A 37 -42.96 12.40 12.24
CA LEU A 37 -43.13 10.97 11.90
C LEU A 37 -43.13 10.08 13.14
N SER A 38 -42.22 10.30 14.11
CA SER A 38 -42.20 9.55 15.37
C SER A 38 -43.48 9.75 16.18
N SER A 39 -44.07 10.94 16.13
CA SER A 39 -45.34 11.26 16.78
C SER A 39 -46.51 10.59 16.05
N SER A 40 -46.52 10.60 14.72
CA SER A 40 -47.50 9.89 13.89
C SER A 40 -47.48 8.37 14.16
N ILE A 41 -46.28 7.75 14.16
CA ILE A 41 -46.11 6.32 14.49
C ILE A 41 -46.63 6.02 15.90
N ARG A 42 -46.32 6.87 16.89
CA ARG A 42 -46.79 6.70 18.27
C ARG A 42 -48.32 6.79 18.38
N ASN A 43 -48.95 7.65 17.58
CA ASN A 43 -50.40 7.77 17.51
C ASN A 43 -51.02 6.52 16.87
N THR A 44 -50.52 6.05 15.72
CA THR A 44 -51.01 4.81 15.09
C THR A 44 -50.78 3.58 15.99
N ASP A 45 -49.69 3.54 16.76
CA ASP A 45 -49.41 2.52 17.78
C ASP A 45 -50.36 2.59 18.99
N SER A 46 -51.06 3.71 19.19
CA SER A 46 -52.06 3.89 20.24
C SER A 46 -53.46 3.54 19.73
N GLU A 47 -53.80 3.95 18.49
CA GLU A 47 -55.05 3.61 17.81
C GLU A 47 -55.17 2.10 17.57
N THR A 48 -54.11 1.46 17.07
CA THR A 48 -54.08 0.00 16.90
C THR A 48 -54.20 -0.76 18.23
N LYS A 49 -53.70 -0.20 19.34
CA LYS A 49 -53.92 -0.75 20.69
C LYS A 49 -55.37 -0.56 21.16
N ALA A 50 -55.99 0.59 20.89
CA ALA A 50 -57.39 0.84 21.19
C ALA A 50 -58.31 -0.11 20.39
N GLN A 51 -58.14 -0.21 19.07
CA GLN A 51 -58.85 -1.17 18.21
C GLN A 51 -58.63 -2.62 18.65
N LYS A 52 -57.42 -2.97 19.12
CA LYS A 52 -57.14 -4.30 19.66
C LYS A 52 -57.87 -4.56 20.98
N GLN A 53 -58.07 -3.56 21.83
CA GLN A 53 -58.87 -3.67 23.05
C GLN A 53 -60.37 -3.74 22.73
N GLU A 54 -60.85 -2.93 21.79
CA GLU A 54 -62.24 -2.92 21.33
C GLU A 54 -62.63 -4.27 20.70
N THR A 55 -61.80 -4.82 19.81
CA THR A 55 -61.99 -6.18 19.27
C THR A 55 -61.86 -7.28 20.33
N GLU A 56 -61.17 -7.04 21.45
CA GLU A 56 -61.17 -7.96 22.60
C GLU A 56 -62.45 -7.84 23.44
N MET A 57 -63.02 -6.64 23.58
CA MET A 57 -64.32 -6.42 24.24
C MET A 57 -65.47 -7.01 23.40
N LEU A 58 -65.48 -6.81 22.09
CA LEU A 58 -66.41 -7.46 21.16
C LEU A 58 -66.31 -9.00 21.24
N LYS A 59 -65.09 -9.56 21.29
CA LYS A 59 -64.88 -11.01 21.50
C LYS A 59 -65.38 -11.53 22.86
N LYS A 60 -65.43 -10.68 23.89
CA LYS A 60 -66.02 -11.02 25.20
C LYS A 60 -67.55 -10.94 25.14
N SER A 61 -68.11 -9.93 24.46
CA SER A 61 -69.56 -9.80 24.22
C SER A 61 -70.12 -10.99 23.42
N ILE A 62 -69.47 -11.36 22.31
CA ILE A 62 -69.83 -12.53 21.47
C ILE A 62 -69.78 -13.87 22.24
N ARG A 63 -68.99 -13.94 23.34
CA ARG A 63 -68.97 -15.13 24.22
C ARG A 63 -70.11 -15.14 25.24
N GLN A 64 -70.70 -13.99 25.53
CA GLN A 64 -71.79 -13.81 26.49
C GLN A 64 -73.15 -13.90 25.79
N GLU A 65 -73.22 -13.47 24.52
CA GLU A 65 -74.40 -13.50 23.64
C GLU A 65 -74.58 -14.85 22.92
N ARG A 66 -74.42 -15.96 23.67
CA ARG A 66 -74.64 -17.34 23.19
C ARG A 66 -75.78 -18.07 23.90
N SER A 67 -76.66 -17.31 24.56
CA SER A 67 -77.81 -17.82 25.32
C SER A 67 -79.13 -17.12 24.96
N SER A 68 -79.37 -16.89 23.67
CA SER A 68 -80.72 -16.69 23.10
C SER A 68 -80.64 -16.81 21.58
N ALA A 69 -81.42 -17.72 20.99
CA ALA A 69 -81.52 -17.88 19.54
C ALA A 69 -82.69 -17.07 18.99
N SER A 70 -82.47 -16.31 17.92
CA SER A 70 -83.58 -15.78 17.10
C SER A 70 -83.15 -15.45 15.66
N VAL A 71 -83.84 -16.11 14.71
CA VAL A 71 -84.11 -15.66 13.32
C VAL A 71 -82.93 -15.53 12.35
N ASP A 72 -82.71 -16.61 11.60
CA ASP A 72 -82.56 -16.78 10.12
C ASP A 72 -82.21 -15.64 9.13
N ALA A 73 -81.91 -14.41 9.53
CA ALA A 73 -81.31 -13.39 8.65
C ALA A 73 -79.77 -13.52 8.58
N ASP A 74 -79.14 -13.99 9.65
CA ASP A 74 -77.68 -13.97 9.81
C ASP A 74 -76.92 -15.08 9.07
N SER A 75 -77.60 -16.04 8.46
CA SER A 75 -76.94 -17.11 7.69
C SER A 75 -76.16 -16.55 6.48
N TYR A 76 -76.72 -15.54 5.80
CA TYR A 76 -76.07 -14.91 4.65
C TYR A 76 -74.88 -14.03 5.09
N ASN A 77 -75.10 -13.20 6.12
CA ASN A 77 -74.07 -12.36 6.75
C ASN A 77 -72.89 -13.21 7.26
N TYR A 78 -73.18 -14.37 7.88
CA TYR A 78 -72.16 -15.31 8.36
C TYR A 78 -71.33 -15.90 7.22
N VAL A 79 -71.95 -16.28 6.10
CA VAL A 79 -71.25 -16.81 4.92
C VAL A 79 -70.36 -15.73 4.27
N GLU A 80 -70.79 -14.47 4.27
CA GLU A 80 -70.01 -13.34 3.77
C GLU A 80 -68.80 -13.05 4.68
N VAL A 81 -69.01 -12.90 5.99
CA VAL A 81 -67.95 -12.71 7.00
C VAL A 81 -66.94 -13.88 6.99
N VAL A 82 -67.37 -15.11 6.72
CA VAL A 82 -66.46 -16.27 6.58
C VAL A 82 -65.60 -16.18 5.31
N LYS A 83 -66.13 -15.66 4.20
CA LYS A 83 -65.35 -15.41 2.96
C LYS A 83 -64.33 -14.29 3.19
N GLU A 84 -64.75 -13.15 3.74
CA GLU A 84 -63.88 -12.04 4.11
C GLU A 84 -62.76 -12.50 5.05
N LEU A 85 -63.08 -13.32 6.05
CA LEU A 85 -62.11 -13.87 6.98
C LEU A 85 -61.07 -14.78 6.31
N GLU A 86 -61.41 -15.52 5.24
CA GLU A 86 -60.42 -16.30 4.49
C GLU A 86 -59.58 -15.41 3.55
N ILE A 87 -60.16 -14.36 2.96
CA ILE A 87 -59.42 -13.34 2.21
C ILE A 87 -58.38 -12.67 3.13
N VAL A 88 -58.80 -12.15 4.29
CA VAL A 88 -57.90 -11.53 5.29
C VAL A 88 -56.86 -12.52 5.81
N LYS A 89 -57.17 -13.82 5.93
CA LYS A 89 -56.16 -14.85 6.24
C LYS A 89 -55.14 -15.01 5.11
N GLN A 90 -55.56 -14.93 3.85
CA GLN A 90 -54.67 -15.05 2.71
C GLN A 90 -53.79 -13.81 2.55
N GLU A 91 -54.36 -12.61 2.71
CA GLU A 91 -53.62 -11.34 2.80
C GLU A 91 -52.61 -11.36 3.95
N LEU A 92 -53.00 -11.83 5.14
CA LEU A 92 -52.08 -12.00 6.28
C LEU A 92 -50.95 -13.01 6.01
N ARG A 93 -51.18 -14.03 5.15
CA ARG A 93 -50.12 -14.94 4.70
C ARG A 93 -49.18 -14.25 3.71
N MET A 94 -49.72 -13.47 2.76
CA MET A 94 -48.93 -12.68 1.81
C MET A 94 -48.08 -11.62 2.51
N LEU A 95 -48.69 -10.79 3.37
CA LEU A 95 -48.01 -9.77 4.16
C LEU A 95 -46.90 -10.35 5.05
N LYS A 96 -47.06 -11.57 5.57
CA LYS A 96 -45.99 -12.28 6.31
C LYS A 96 -44.82 -12.69 5.43
N LEU A 97 -45.06 -13.08 4.18
CA LEU A 97 -44.01 -13.40 3.21
C LEU A 97 -43.30 -12.12 2.74
N GLU A 98 -44.05 -11.06 2.47
CA GLU A 98 -43.52 -9.73 2.12
C GLU A 98 -42.68 -9.14 3.26
N MET A 99 -43.18 -9.18 4.50
CA MET A 99 -42.42 -8.74 5.68
C MET A 99 -41.13 -9.56 5.86
N ALA A 100 -41.16 -10.87 5.61
CA ALA A 100 -39.95 -11.71 5.66
C ALA A 100 -38.96 -11.34 4.53
N ALA A 101 -39.43 -11.00 3.34
CA ALA A 101 -38.59 -10.53 2.23
C ALA A 101 -37.99 -9.14 2.54
N ILE A 102 -38.79 -8.20 3.05
CA ILE A 102 -38.34 -6.86 3.48
C ILE A 102 -37.29 -6.97 4.59
N LEU A 103 -37.47 -7.85 5.57
CA LEU A 103 -36.48 -8.08 6.63
C LEU A 103 -35.17 -8.68 6.08
N ALA A 104 -35.23 -9.60 5.12
CA ALA A 104 -34.06 -10.19 4.49
C ALA A 104 -33.30 -9.19 3.59
N GLU A 105 -34.01 -8.29 2.90
CA GLU A 105 -33.39 -7.23 2.12
C GLU A 105 -32.85 -6.11 3.01
N LYS A 106 -33.52 -5.81 4.14
CA LYS A 106 -33.01 -4.93 5.17
C LYS A 106 -31.67 -5.43 5.72
N SER A 107 -31.56 -6.71 6.09
CA SER A 107 -30.29 -7.25 6.61
C SER A 107 -29.17 -7.18 5.56
N ARG A 108 -29.47 -7.39 4.27
CA ARG A 108 -28.50 -7.20 3.19
C ARG A 108 -28.04 -5.75 3.04
N ALA A 109 -28.94 -4.79 3.23
CA ALA A 109 -28.58 -3.38 3.23
C ALA A 109 -27.72 -3.02 4.45
N GLU A 110 -28.03 -3.57 5.63
CA GLU A 110 -27.20 -3.44 6.84
C GLU A 110 -25.79 -4.03 6.62
N ASP A 111 -25.67 -5.25 6.07
CA ASP A 111 -24.39 -5.88 5.71
C ASP A 111 -23.56 -5.01 4.73
N GLN A 112 -24.21 -4.41 3.72
CA GLN A 112 -23.56 -3.51 2.76
C GLN A 112 -23.09 -2.20 3.42
N ILE A 113 -23.88 -1.63 4.32
CA ILE A 113 -23.51 -0.42 5.08
C ILE A 113 -22.30 -0.71 5.98
N GLU A 114 -22.24 -1.87 6.64
CA GLU A 114 -21.07 -2.26 7.45
C GLU A 114 -19.81 -2.47 6.58
N ALA A 115 -19.95 -3.10 5.41
CA ALA A 115 -18.86 -3.25 4.45
C ALA A 115 -18.34 -1.91 3.90
N VAL A 116 -19.23 -0.94 3.64
CA VAL A 116 -18.83 0.42 3.23
C VAL A 116 -18.19 1.17 4.40
N THR A 117 -18.74 1.06 5.61
CA THR A 117 -18.23 1.75 6.81
C THR A 117 -16.83 1.27 7.20
N SER A 118 -16.58 -0.04 7.13
CA SER A 118 -15.24 -0.63 7.36
C SER A 118 -14.23 -0.27 6.27
N ARG A 119 -14.68 -0.08 5.02
CA ARG A 119 -13.83 0.47 3.95
C ARG A 119 -13.51 1.95 4.17
N ILE A 120 -14.47 2.76 4.63
CA ILE A 120 -14.27 4.17 4.98
C ILE A 120 -13.29 4.31 6.15
N SER A 121 -13.42 3.52 7.22
CA SER A 121 -12.49 3.58 8.35
C SER A 121 -11.07 3.15 7.96
N SER A 122 -10.94 2.11 7.12
CA SER A 122 -9.64 1.69 6.57
C SER A 122 -9.01 2.80 5.72
N CYS A 123 -9.80 3.47 4.88
CA CYS A 123 -9.35 4.60 4.07
C CYS A 123 -8.95 5.81 4.95
N SER A 124 -9.70 6.10 6.00
CA SER A 124 -9.37 7.14 6.99
C SER A 124 -8.04 6.86 7.69
N ASN A 125 -7.79 5.61 8.09
CA ASN A 125 -6.52 5.22 8.71
C ASN A 125 -5.34 5.40 7.75
N SER A 126 -5.49 5.03 6.47
CA SER A 126 -4.46 5.29 5.46
C SER A 126 -4.25 6.78 5.17
N LEU A 127 -5.32 7.59 5.20
CA LEU A 127 -5.23 9.04 5.05
C LEU A 127 -4.49 9.69 6.23
N GLU A 128 -4.73 9.22 7.46
CA GLU A 128 -4.01 9.71 8.64
C GLU A 128 -2.53 9.31 8.62
N ALA A 129 -2.19 8.12 8.11
CA ALA A 129 -0.82 7.68 7.92
C ALA A 129 -0.08 8.57 6.90
N VAL A 130 -0.67 8.80 5.72
CA VAL A 130 -0.12 9.70 4.69
C VAL A 130 0.00 11.14 5.21
N LYS A 131 -0.95 11.61 6.05
CA LYS A 131 -0.85 12.93 6.68
C LYS A 131 0.36 13.05 7.60
N LYS A 132 0.68 12.01 8.38
CA LYS A 132 1.87 11.98 9.24
C LYS A 132 3.16 11.94 8.43
N GLU A 133 3.20 11.18 7.34
CA GLU A 133 4.33 11.15 6.40
C GLU A 133 4.55 12.55 5.75
N ILE A 134 3.48 13.26 5.38
CA ILE A 134 3.56 14.65 4.88
C ILE A 134 4.07 15.61 5.97
N GLU A 135 3.66 15.43 7.22
CA GLU A 135 4.15 16.23 8.36
C GLU A 135 5.64 15.98 8.61
N GLU A 136 6.10 14.72 8.60
CA GLU A 136 7.51 14.31 8.73
C GLU A 136 8.38 14.87 7.60
N VAL A 137 7.99 14.69 6.34
CA VAL A 137 8.72 15.24 5.18
C VAL A 137 8.77 16.77 5.21
N ASN A 138 7.75 17.44 5.74
CA ASN A 138 7.75 18.89 5.90
C ASN A 138 8.69 19.34 7.03
N GLU A 139 8.82 18.58 8.13
CA GLU A 139 9.83 18.81 9.17
C GLU A 139 11.26 18.62 8.62
N GLU A 140 11.50 17.54 7.85
CA GLU A 140 12.78 17.33 7.15
C GLU A 140 13.12 18.48 6.19
N HIS A 141 12.13 18.96 5.42
CA HIS A 141 12.34 20.09 4.51
C HIS A 141 12.75 21.37 5.25
N VAL A 142 12.15 21.66 6.42
CA VAL A 142 12.55 22.80 7.27
C VAL A 142 14.00 22.63 7.75
N LEU A 143 14.42 21.42 8.17
CA LEU A 143 15.79 21.15 8.56
C LEU A 143 16.79 21.35 7.40
N ILE A 144 16.42 20.94 6.18
CA ILE A 144 17.24 21.13 4.97
C ILE A 144 17.40 22.63 4.65
N GLU A 145 16.33 23.42 4.69
CA GLU A 145 16.42 24.87 4.45
C GLU A 145 17.20 25.60 5.55
N LEU A 146 17.12 25.16 6.82
CA LEU A 146 17.97 25.67 7.90
C LEU A 146 19.45 25.38 7.64
N ALA A 147 19.81 24.14 7.32
CA ALA A 147 21.19 23.75 6.99
C ALA A 147 21.73 24.51 5.76
N ARG A 148 20.87 24.77 4.77
CA ARG A 148 21.20 25.60 3.60
C ARG A 148 21.46 27.06 3.99
N ILE A 149 20.65 27.65 4.87
CA ILE A 149 20.85 29.02 5.37
C ILE A 149 22.15 29.12 6.18
N GLU A 150 22.48 28.09 6.97
CA GLU A 150 23.74 28.04 7.72
C GLU A 150 24.96 27.93 6.78
N ALA A 151 24.93 27.02 5.80
CA ALA A 151 25.98 26.89 4.80
C ALA A 151 26.20 28.16 3.96
N LEU A 152 25.14 28.91 3.66
CA LEU A 152 25.24 30.20 2.96
C LEU A 152 25.92 31.27 3.84
N LYS A 153 25.63 31.31 5.14
CA LYS A 153 26.30 32.23 6.08
C LYS A 153 27.78 31.92 6.25
N GLU A 154 28.13 30.64 6.39
CA GLU A 154 29.54 30.21 6.44
C GLU A 154 30.27 30.59 5.14
N TYR A 155 29.61 30.43 3.99
CA TYR A 155 30.17 30.84 2.70
C TYR A 155 30.43 32.36 2.62
N GLU A 156 29.45 33.19 3.04
CA GLU A 156 29.60 34.65 3.11
C GLU A 156 30.73 35.07 4.07
N GLU A 157 30.88 34.39 5.21
CA GLU A 157 31.98 34.67 6.16
C GLU A 157 33.35 34.29 5.58
N ILE A 158 33.46 33.14 4.90
CA ILE A 158 34.68 32.72 4.19
C ILE A 158 35.03 33.71 3.07
N GLU A 159 34.05 34.17 2.29
CA GLU A 159 34.28 35.17 1.23
C GLU A 159 34.79 36.50 1.83
N ALA A 160 34.16 36.97 2.89
CA ALA A 160 34.59 38.18 3.60
C ALA A 160 35.98 38.04 4.26
N GLU A 161 36.37 36.85 4.74
CA GLU A 161 37.73 36.59 5.20
C GLU A 161 38.74 36.61 4.03
N ARG A 162 38.42 35.96 2.91
CA ARG A 162 39.27 35.99 1.71
C ARG A 162 39.45 37.39 1.14
N GLU A 163 38.42 38.24 1.18
CA GLU A 163 38.56 39.65 0.77
C GLU A 163 39.50 40.42 1.71
N LYS A 164 39.36 40.25 3.02
CA LYS A 164 40.27 40.86 4.02
C LYS A 164 41.72 40.39 3.83
N GLU A 165 41.94 39.10 3.56
CA GLU A 165 43.26 38.57 3.22
C GLU A 165 43.80 39.17 1.92
N ALA A 166 43.01 39.19 0.85
CA ALA A 166 43.41 39.77 -0.44
C ALA A 166 43.76 41.26 -0.31
N ALA A 167 43.01 42.03 0.49
CA ALA A 167 43.31 43.42 0.80
C ALA A 167 44.63 43.58 1.58
N ARG A 168 44.88 42.71 2.57
CA ARG A 168 46.16 42.66 3.30
C ARG A 168 47.33 42.34 2.36
N PHE A 169 47.21 41.30 1.52
CA PHE A 169 48.24 40.95 0.54
C PHE A 169 48.48 42.07 -0.49
N LYS A 170 47.43 42.73 -0.96
CA LYS A 170 47.55 43.91 -1.85
C LYS A 170 48.33 45.04 -1.18
N SER A 171 48.04 45.33 0.10
CA SER A 171 48.75 46.34 0.88
C SER A 171 50.23 45.98 1.10
N THR A 172 50.54 44.73 1.46
CA THR A 172 51.93 44.30 1.64
C THR A 172 52.71 44.33 0.32
N ILE A 173 52.14 43.87 -0.79
CA ILE A 173 52.74 43.96 -2.14
C ILE A 173 52.95 45.42 -2.55
N GLN A 174 52.00 46.32 -2.26
CA GLN A 174 52.17 47.75 -2.59
C GLN A 174 53.29 48.38 -1.74
N ASN A 175 53.41 48.01 -0.46
CA ASN A 175 54.45 48.52 0.42
C ASN A 175 55.84 47.95 0.09
N THR A 176 55.97 46.68 -0.30
CA THR A 176 57.25 46.14 -0.79
C THR A 176 57.64 46.75 -2.12
N ARG A 177 56.68 47.02 -3.01
CA ARG A 177 56.93 47.70 -4.29
C ARG A 177 57.35 49.16 -4.12
N LYS A 178 56.86 49.87 -3.09
CA LYS A 178 57.39 51.18 -2.68
C LYS A 178 58.84 51.07 -2.23
N LYS A 179 59.14 50.23 -1.22
CA LYS A 179 60.51 50.01 -0.73
C LYS A 179 61.50 49.62 -1.82
N MET A 180 61.05 48.79 -2.78
CA MET A 180 61.88 48.38 -3.92
C MET A 180 62.12 49.55 -4.89
N LYS A 181 61.18 50.49 -5.04
CA LYS A 181 61.42 51.73 -5.78
C LYS A 181 62.40 52.62 -5.04
N ASP A 182 62.22 52.83 -3.74
CA ASP A 182 63.10 53.64 -2.90
C ASP A 182 64.56 53.12 -3.00
N ILE A 183 64.78 51.80 -2.90
CA ILE A 183 66.10 51.17 -3.08
C ILE A 183 66.64 51.33 -4.52
N VAL A 184 65.80 51.33 -5.54
CA VAL A 184 66.24 51.56 -6.94
C VAL A 184 66.65 53.01 -7.15
N ASP A 185 65.91 53.95 -6.57
CA ASP A 185 66.24 55.38 -6.60
C ASP A 185 67.58 55.62 -5.84
N ASP A 186 67.77 55.03 -4.64
CA ASP A 186 69.04 55.05 -3.87
C ASP A 186 70.24 54.47 -4.66
N ILE A 187 70.02 53.39 -5.42
CA ILE A 187 71.04 52.77 -6.27
C ILE A 187 71.44 53.70 -7.43
N GLU A 188 70.49 54.46 -7.99
CA GLU A 188 70.79 55.42 -9.05
C GLU A 188 71.58 56.61 -8.52
N GLU A 189 71.20 57.17 -7.36
CA GLU A 189 71.99 58.20 -6.67
C GLU A 189 73.42 57.72 -6.37
N SER A 190 73.59 56.47 -5.93
CA SER A 190 74.90 55.86 -5.70
C SER A 190 75.74 55.76 -6.98
N LYS A 191 75.14 55.41 -8.13
CA LYS A 191 75.83 55.45 -9.43
C LYS A 191 76.23 56.86 -9.84
N GLU A 192 75.46 57.90 -9.51
CA GLU A 192 75.83 59.29 -9.76
C GLU A 192 76.96 59.79 -8.84
N LEU A 193 77.15 59.16 -7.68
CA LEU A 193 78.27 59.41 -6.77
C LEU A 193 79.55 58.70 -7.21
N GLN A 194 79.46 57.51 -7.82
CA GLN A 194 80.62 56.74 -8.30
C GLN A 194 81.61 57.57 -9.15
N PRO A 195 81.23 58.29 -10.23
CA PRO A 195 82.18 59.06 -11.02
C PRO A 195 82.79 60.25 -10.27
N LYS A 196 82.12 60.76 -9.23
CA LYS A 196 82.69 61.79 -8.34
C LYS A 196 83.75 61.17 -7.44
N LEU A 197 83.50 59.96 -6.92
CA LEU A 197 84.48 59.21 -6.15
C LEU A 197 85.71 58.87 -7.00
N ASP A 198 85.50 58.34 -8.21
CA ASP A 198 86.58 58.00 -9.15
C ASP A 198 87.44 59.24 -9.48
N ALA A 199 86.83 60.41 -9.68
CA ALA A 199 87.55 61.67 -9.84
C ALA A 199 88.37 62.05 -8.59
N THR A 200 87.79 61.99 -7.39
CA THR A 200 88.53 62.29 -6.15
C THR A 200 89.64 61.27 -5.85
N MET A 201 89.52 60.02 -6.30
CA MET A 201 90.58 59.02 -6.20
C MET A 201 91.73 59.33 -7.18
N ALA A 202 91.42 59.79 -8.40
CA ALA A 202 92.42 60.27 -9.34
C ALA A 202 93.17 61.52 -8.81
N ASP A 203 92.45 62.47 -8.20
CA ASP A 203 93.05 63.64 -7.54
C ASP A 203 93.96 63.24 -6.37
N LEU A 204 93.53 62.26 -5.54
CA LEU A 204 94.36 61.70 -4.46
C LEU A 204 95.62 61.02 -4.98
N GLU A 205 95.55 60.28 -6.09
CA GLU A 205 96.74 59.71 -6.73
C GLU A 205 97.72 60.79 -7.21
N VAL A 206 97.23 61.92 -7.73
CA VAL A 206 98.07 63.06 -8.12
C VAL A 206 98.73 63.66 -6.87
N LEU A 207 97.96 63.94 -5.81
CA LEU A 207 98.50 64.44 -4.54
C LEU A 207 99.53 63.49 -3.93
N GLN A 208 99.32 62.17 -4.02
CA GLN A 208 100.27 61.17 -3.51
C GLN A 208 101.58 61.19 -4.32
N LYS A 209 101.50 61.35 -5.65
CA LYS A 209 102.67 61.52 -6.52
C LYS A 209 103.41 62.81 -6.17
N GLU A 210 102.72 63.94 -6.03
CA GLU A 210 103.31 65.22 -5.61
C GLU A 210 103.96 65.15 -4.21
N TRP A 211 103.29 64.54 -3.23
CA TRP A 211 103.83 64.36 -1.88
C TRP A 211 105.07 63.47 -1.87
N SER A 212 105.11 62.41 -2.69
CA SER A 212 106.30 61.58 -2.83
C SER A 212 107.50 62.37 -3.38
N LEU A 213 107.23 63.32 -4.29
CA LEU A 213 108.22 64.20 -4.90
C LEU A 213 108.72 65.25 -3.90
N VAL A 214 107.83 65.84 -3.09
CA VAL A 214 108.19 66.72 -1.97
C VAL A 214 109.03 65.98 -0.92
N LYS A 215 108.66 64.74 -0.57
CA LYS A 215 109.43 63.90 0.35
C LYS A 215 110.81 63.55 -0.19
N GLU A 216 110.94 63.35 -1.50
CA GLU A 216 112.25 63.15 -2.14
C GLU A 216 113.10 64.44 -2.12
N MET A 217 112.49 65.61 -2.36
CA MET A 217 113.15 66.91 -2.19
C MET A 217 113.61 67.14 -0.74
N GLU A 218 112.79 66.79 0.25
CA GLU A 218 113.14 66.89 1.67
C GLU A 218 114.28 65.93 2.04
N GLN A 219 114.31 64.72 1.50
CA GLN A 219 115.44 63.80 1.64
C GLN A 219 116.72 64.25 0.90
N ARG A 220 116.61 65.12 -0.12
CA ARG A 220 117.78 65.79 -0.73
C ARG A 220 118.25 66.97 0.12
N ALA A 221 117.32 67.72 0.74
CA ALA A 221 117.63 68.79 1.68
C ALA A 221 118.32 68.25 2.95
N GLN A 222 117.82 67.17 3.56
CA GLN A 222 118.46 66.55 4.72
C GLN A 222 119.86 65.98 4.41
N ARG A 223 120.14 65.61 3.15
CA ARG A 223 121.49 65.19 2.70
C ARG A 223 122.49 66.34 2.56
N SER A 224 122.07 67.61 2.59
CA SER A 224 123.00 68.75 2.54
C SER A 224 123.38 69.33 3.91
N THR A 225 122.81 68.82 5.01
CA THR A 225 123.01 69.38 6.36
C THR A 225 123.27 68.34 7.46
N SER A 226 124.17 67.37 7.24
CA SER A 226 124.83 66.67 8.35
C SER A 226 126.15 65.99 7.91
N LEU A 227 127.28 66.67 8.11
CA LEU A 227 128.61 66.09 7.87
C LEU A 227 129.69 66.81 8.70
N LYS A 228 129.84 66.41 9.97
CA LYS A 228 131.00 66.71 10.83
C LYS A 228 131.00 65.81 12.07
N GLY A 229 132.14 65.20 12.41
CA GLY A 229 132.28 64.22 13.49
C GLY A 229 132.78 62.86 12.96
N SER A 230 134.02 62.78 12.45
CA SER A 230 135.23 62.46 13.26
C SER A 230 135.27 60.95 13.56
N GLU A 231 136.03 60.13 12.83
CA GLU A 231 137.47 59.85 13.04
C GLU A 231 137.75 59.07 14.34
N ALA A 232 138.63 58.07 14.38
CA ALA A 232 139.38 57.36 13.31
C ALA A 232 140.10 56.13 13.90
N SER A 233 140.65 55.27 13.02
CA SER A 233 141.91 54.51 13.22
C SER A 233 141.94 53.38 14.27
N SER A 234 142.88 52.42 14.26
CA SER A 234 143.74 51.78 13.23
C SER A 234 144.57 50.68 13.93
N GLN A 235 145.13 49.74 13.15
CA GLN A 235 146.24 48.82 13.54
C GLN A 235 145.94 47.78 14.65
N GLY A 236 146.55 46.58 14.66
CA GLY A 236 147.50 45.98 13.70
C GLY A 236 148.61 45.19 14.41
N GLY A 237 148.93 43.98 13.91
CA GLY A 237 149.94 43.07 14.49
C GLY A 237 149.37 42.22 15.64
N GLU A 238 149.10 40.93 15.49
CA GLU A 238 150.00 39.76 15.26
C GLU A 238 150.63 39.18 16.54
N THR A 239 150.52 37.84 16.63
CA THR A 239 151.18 36.86 17.52
C THR A 239 150.74 36.71 18.98
N ASP A 240 150.45 35.43 19.29
CA ASP A 240 150.50 34.73 20.58
C ASP A 240 149.68 35.24 21.77
N GLN A 241 148.41 34.83 21.83
CA GLN A 241 147.78 34.39 23.09
C GLN A 241 146.53 33.52 22.85
N ASP A 242 146.71 32.20 22.99
CA ASP A 242 145.71 31.11 22.87
C ASP A 242 144.71 31.06 24.05
N ALA A 243 144.37 32.24 24.60
CA ALA A 243 143.56 32.40 25.81
C ALA A 243 142.64 33.64 25.76
N THR A 244 142.99 34.68 24.99
CA THR A 244 142.11 35.83 24.74
C THR A 244 141.03 35.51 23.71
N LEU A 245 141.35 34.71 22.67
CA LEU A 245 140.35 34.19 21.74
C LEU A 245 139.23 33.45 22.48
N SER A 246 139.58 32.56 23.42
CA SER A 246 138.62 31.79 24.22
C SER A 246 137.75 32.67 25.12
N LEU A 247 138.26 33.78 25.67
CA LEU A 247 137.43 34.71 26.43
C LEU A 247 136.52 35.53 25.53
N GLN A 248 136.99 35.90 24.35
CA GLN A 248 136.23 36.68 23.38
C GLN A 248 135.09 35.84 22.77
N THR A 249 135.36 34.58 22.39
CA THR A 249 134.31 33.64 21.96
C THR A 249 133.34 33.33 23.09
N ILE A 250 133.76 33.17 24.35
CA ILE A 250 132.83 33.00 25.48
C ILE A 250 131.94 34.24 25.68
N THR A 251 132.44 35.47 25.45
CA THR A 251 131.59 36.67 25.50
C THR A 251 130.66 36.81 24.29
N GLU A 252 131.11 36.39 23.10
CA GLU A 252 130.30 36.39 21.88
C GLU A 252 129.19 35.31 21.97
N GLU A 253 129.51 34.10 22.43
CA GLU A 253 128.56 33.03 22.76
C GLU A 253 127.58 33.45 23.86
N LEU A 254 128.02 34.22 24.87
CA LEU A 254 127.13 34.77 25.90
C LEU A 254 126.19 35.85 25.34
N GLU A 255 126.67 36.69 24.42
CA GLU A 255 125.85 37.70 23.74
C GLU A 255 124.86 37.04 22.76
N GLU A 256 125.28 35.98 22.06
CA GLU A 256 124.44 35.16 21.19
C GLU A 256 123.38 34.40 21.99
N ALA A 257 123.75 33.73 23.08
CA ALA A 257 122.80 33.11 24.01
C ALA A 257 121.84 34.13 24.66
N GLN A 258 122.26 35.38 24.90
CA GLN A 258 121.36 36.45 25.31
C GLN A 258 120.38 36.87 24.20
N LYS A 259 120.83 36.91 22.94
CA LYS A 259 119.97 37.19 21.77
C LYS A 259 118.97 36.05 21.54
N GLU A 260 119.40 34.79 21.60
CA GLU A 260 118.52 33.63 21.56
C GLU A 260 117.51 33.63 22.71
N LEU A 261 117.94 33.93 23.94
CA LEU A 261 117.03 34.05 25.09
C LEU A 261 116.02 35.20 24.93
N ALA A 262 116.38 36.27 24.22
CA ALA A 262 115.45 37.35 23.87
C ALA A 262 114.45 36.91 22.78
N LEU A 263 114.91 36.20 21.75
CA LEU A 263 114.06 35.62 20.70
C LEU A 263 113.06 34.60 21.26
N VAL A 264 113.51 33.66 22.11
CA VAL A 264 112.64 32.67 22.76
C VAL A 264 111.58 33.32 23.65
N LYS A 265 111.89 34.47 24.29
CA LYS A 265 110.89 35.24 25.04
C LYS A 265 109.87 35.90 24.12
N GLU A 266 110.32 36.53 23.03
CA GLU A 266 109.46 37.16 22.03
C GLU A 266 108.53 36.14 21.35
N GLU A 267 109.07 35.00 20.91
CA GLU A 267 108.28 33.86 20.43
C GLU A 267 107.28 33.38 21.50
N GLY A 268 107.69 33.30 22.77
CA GLY A 268 106.80 32.98 23.89
C GLY A 268 105.60 33.94 24.01
N PHE A 269 105.81 35.24 23.82
CA PHE A 269 104.73 36.23 23.79
C PHE A 269 103.85 36.10 22.53
N GLN A 270 104.42 35.75 21.38
CA GLN A 270 103.66 35.47 20.15
C GLN A 270 102.82 34.18 20.26
N TYR A 271 103.35 33.12 20.86
CA TYR A 271 102.59 31.90 21.20
C TYR A 271 101.47 32.19 22.19
N MET A 272 101.72 33.00 23.23
CA MET A 272 100.67 33.38 24.18
C MET A 272 99.56 34.20 23.51
N SER A 273 99.93 35.14 22.64
CA SER A 273 98.99 35.95 21.85
C SER A 273 98.16 35.11 20.87
N SER A 274 98.77 34.17 20.16
CA SER A 274 98.03 33.25 19.27
C SER A 274 97.13 32.29 20.04
N MET A 275 97.55 31.82 21.23
CA MET A 275 96.71 31.00 22.11
C MET A 275 95.53 31.80 22.69
N ASP A 276 95.68 33.10 22.94
CA ASP A 276 94.59 34.00 23.34
C ASP A 276 93.60 34.22 22.18
N ILE A 277 94.08 34.40 20.94
CA ILE A 277 93.25 34.46 19.73
C ILE A 277 92.44 33.17 19.59
N ILE A 278 93.08 32.00 19.60
CA ILE A 278 92.42 30.70 19.49
C ILE A 278 91.40 30.49 20.62
N ARG A 279 91.69 30.93 21.86
CA ARG A 279 90.73 30.87 22.98
C ARG A 279 89.53 31.81 22.80
N ASN A 280 89.70 32.95 22.12
CA ASN A 280 88.60 33.84 21.77
C ASN A 280 87.77 33.28 20.61
N GLU A 281 88.41 32.74 19.56
CA GLU A 281 87.72 32.06 18.44
C GLU A 281 86.93 30.84 18.92
N LEU A 282 87.51 29.99 19.77
CA LEU A 282 86.81 28.84 20.35
C LEU A 282 85.60 29.26 21.20
N ARG A 283 85.69 30.41 21.90
CA ARG A 283 84.56 31.00 22.63
C ARG A 283 83.48 31.48 21.67
N HIS A 284 83.85 32.17 20.60
CA HIS A 284 82.96 32.65 19.55
C HIS A 284 82.25 31.49 18.82
N VAL A 285 82.99 30.47 18.40
CA VAL A 285 82.44 29.26 17.78
C VAL A 285 81.45 28.58 18.73
N ARG A 286 81.78 28.44 20.03
CA ARG A 286 80.85 27.88 21.02
C ARG A 286 79.56 28.70 21.13
N THR A 287 79.63 30.03 21.19
CA THR A 287 78.43 30.88 21.24
C THR A 287 77.59 30.77 19.96
N GLU A 288 78.23 30.69 18.79
CA GLU A 288 77.54 30.51 17.51
C GLU A 288 76.91 29.13 17.37
N THR A 289 77.56 28.06 17.84
CA THR A 289 76.96 26.71 17.88
C THR A 289 75.70 26.69 18.74
N SER A 290 75.73 27.25 19.95
CA SER A 290 74.53 27.34 20.80
C SER A 290 73.42 28.19 20.16
N ARG A 291 73.78 29.30 19.49
CA ARG A 291 72.83 30.13 18.73
C ARG A 291 72.18 29.36 17.58
N LEU A 292 72.94 28.54 16.85
CA LEU A 292 72.43 27.70 15.77
C LEU A 292 71.52 26.58 16.30
N GLU A 293 71.90 25.90 17.38
CA GLU A 293 71.12 24.85 18.04
C GLU A 293 69.74 25.36 18.52
N GLU A 294 69.67 26.59 19.04
CA GLU A 294 68.39 27.24 19.35
C GLU A 294 67.51 27.49 18.12
N ILE A 295 68.11 27.89 17.00
CA ILE A 295 67.39 28.15 15.75
C ILE A 295 66.91 26.84 15.12
N GLU A 296 67.71 25.77 15.22
CA GLU A 296 67.33 24.41 14.83
C GLU A 296 66.11 23.93 15.62
N LYS A 297 66.16 23.98 16.96
CA LYS A 297 65.00 23.64 17.83
C LYS A 297 63.75 24.43 17.48
N LYS A 298 63.87 25.73 17.19
CA LYS A 298 62.75 26.58 16.74
C LYS A 298 62.20 26.11 15.38
N ARG A 299 63.07 25.71 14.44
CA ARG A 299 62.66 25.15 13.14
C ARG A 299 61.98 23.79 13.30
N ASP A 300 62.50 22.89 14.11
CA ASP A 300 61.90 21.58 14.37
C ASP A 300 60.47 21.69 14.90
N ILE A 301 60.21 22.61 15.83
CA ILE A 301 58.85 22.89 16.32
C ILE A 301 57.95 23.36 15.17
N THR A 302 58.44 24.21 14.25
CA THR A 302 57.65 24.61 13.07
C THR A 302 57.40 23.45 12.11
N VAL A 303 58.38 22.56 11.89
CA VAL A 303 58.24 21.36 11.04
C VAL A 303 57.23 20.38 11.65
N GLN A 304 57.29 20.13 12.95
CA GLN A 304 56.31 19.31 13.67
C GLN A 304 54.89 19.89 13.58
N ASN A 305 54.75 21.22 13.75
CA ASN A 305 53.47 21.91 13.60
C ASN A 305 52.91 21.74 12.17
N LEU A 306 53.73 22.00 11.14
CA LEU A 306 53.36 21.80 9.73
C LEU A 306 52.99 20.33 9.44
N ASN A 307 53.74 19.35 9.94
CA ASN A 307 53.43 17.94 9.79
C ASN A 307 52.09 17.57 10.47
N SER A 308 51.80 18.11 11.66
CA SER A 308 50.51 17.92 12.32
C SER A 308 49.34 18.50 11.52
N LYS A 309 49.54 19.67 10.88
CA LYS A 309 48.56 20.28 9.97
C LYS A 309 48.37 19.44 8.70
N LEU A 310 49.45 18.93 8.12
CA LEU A 310 49.43 18.05 6.95
C LEU A 310 48.65 16.75 7.23
N LEU A 311 48.90 16.10 8.37
CA LEU A 311 48.18 14.89 8.79
C LEU A 311 46.68 15.17 9.02
N ARG A 312 46.33 16.29 9.66
CA ARG A 312 44.92 16.72 9.81
C ARG A 312 44.27 17.00 8.45
N ALA A 313 44.95 17.69 7.55
CA ALA A 313 44.45 17.97 6.20
C ALA A 313 44.27 16.67 5.39
N LYS A 314 45.21 15.72 5.48
CA LYS A 314 45.11 14.39 4.85
C LYS A 314 43.89 13.61 5.36
N SER A 315 43.68 13.57 6.68
CA SER A 315 42.51 12.90 7.27
C SER A 315 41.18 13.54 6.86
N LYS A 316 41.11 14.89 6.79
CA LYS A 316 39.95 15.61 6.26
C LYS A 316 39.71 15.33 4.77
N LEU A 317 40.77 15.30 3.95
CA LEU A 317 40.66 14.97 2.54
C LEU A 317 40.13 13.53 2.36
N GLU A 318 40.64 12.58 3.14
CA GLU A 318 40.21 11.18 3.06
C GLU A 318 38.73 11.02 3.43
N SER A 319 38.25 11.67 4.50
CA SER A 319 36.81 11.65 4.84
C SER A 319 35.94 12.32 3.78
N VAL A 320 36.37 13.45 3.20
CA VAL A 320 35.67 14.11 2.08
C VAL A 320 35.61 13.20 0.85
N THR A 321 36.69 12.53 0.44
CA THR A 321 36.63 11.60 -0.70
C THR A 321 35.72 10.40 -0.43
N VAL A 322 35.57 9.95 0.83
CA VAL A 322 34.62 8.88 1.18
C VAL A 322 33.18 9.38 1.08
N ALA A 323 32.90 10.61 1.50
CA ALA A 323 31.59 11.25 1.31
C ALA A 323 31.28 11.46 -0.18
N GLU A 324 32.23 11.96 -0.97
CA GLU A 324 32.12 12.14 -2.42
C GLU A 324 31.80 10.82 -3.15
N ARG A 325 32.52 9.73 -2.85
CA ARG A 325 32.22 8.41 -3.43
C ARG A 325 30.79 7.93 -3.10
N LYS A 326 30.27 8.23 -1.91
CA LYS A 326 28.88 7.92 -1.52
C LYS A 326 27.89 8.79 -2.31
N ALA A 327 28.13 10.11 -2.38
CA ALA A 327 27.30 11.03 -3.16
C ALA A 327 27.25 10.64 -4.64
N ASN A 328 28.39 10.32 -5.26
CA ASN A 328 28.47 9.87 -6.64
C ASN A 328 27.71 8.55 -6.88
N LYS A 329 27.73 7.61 -5.92
CA LYS A 329 26.92 6.38 -5.98
C LYS A 329 25.41 6.69 -5.92
N ILE A 330 25.00 7.63 -5.07
CA ILE A 330 23.60 8.08 -4.98
C ILE A 330 23.18 8.77 -6.28
N ALA A 331 23.99 9.68 -6.81
CA ALA A 331 23.73 10.38 -8.08
C ALA A 331 23.61 9.40 -9.26
N ALA A 332 24.48 8.38 -9.35
CA ALA A 332 24.38 7.34 -10.36
C ALA A 332 23.08 6.53 -10.24
N ASN A 333 22.68 6.14 -9.02
CA ASN A 333 21.41 5.45 -8.78
C ASN A 333 20.21 6.33 -9.17
N LEU A 334 20.22 7.62 -8.80
CA LEU A 334 19.18 8.58 -9.15
C LEU A 334 19.06 8.75 -10.67
N SER A 335 20.19 8.83 -11.38
CA SER A 335 20.21 8.87 -12.85
C SER A 335 19.56 7.62 -13.47
N ILE A 336 19.84 6.43 -12.93
CA ILE A 336 19.21 5.18 -13.40
C ILE A 336 17.70 5.19 -13.15
N THR A 337 17.25 5.64 -11.97
CA THR A 337 15.80 5.75 -11.68
C THR A 337 15.11 6.79 -12.57
N LEU A 338 15.79 7.89 -12.91
CA LEU A 338 15.27 8.95 -13.77
C LEU A 338 15.11 8.45 -15.22
N GLU A 339 16.09 7.73 -15.77
CA GLU A 339 15.95 7.10 -17.10
C GLU A 339 14.87 6.00 -17.11
N LYS A 340 14.71 5.23 -16.03
CA LYS A 340 13.60 4.27 -15.91
C LYS A 340 12.24 4.97 -15.91
N LEU A 341 12.08 6.06 -15.14
CA LEU A 341 10.84 6.83 -15.10
C LEU A 341 10.53 7.51 -16.44
N LYS A 342 11.54 7.97 -17.19
CA LYS A 342 11.36 8.43 -18.58
C LYS A 342 10.82 7.31 -19.48
N ALA A 343 11.43 6.13 -19.44
CA ALA A 343 10.99 5.00 -20.26
C ALA A 343 9.56 4.55 -19.92
N GLU A 344 9.19 4.53 -18.64
CA GLU A 344 7.82 4.26 -18.18
C GLU A 344 6.83 5.36 -18.60
N ALA A 345 7.25 6.63 -18.57
CA ALA A 345 6.43 7.75 -19.02
C ALA A 345 6.20 7.77 -20.54
N GLU A 346 7.20 7.42 -21.36
CA GLU A 346 6.98 7.25 -22.81
C GLU A 346 6.10 6.03 -23.10
N ALA A 347 6.31 4.90 -22.43
CA ALA A 347 5.45 3.72 -22.59
C ALA A 347 3.98 4.02 -22.26
N ALA A 348 3.70 4.80 -21.21
CA ALA A 348 2.35 5.23 -20.85
C ALA A 348 1.72 6.20 -21.88
N LYS A 349 2.52 6.97 -22.63
CA LYS A 349 2.00 7.80 -23.74
C LYS A 349 1.62 6.94 -24.94
N GLU A 350 2.46 5.98 -25.31
CA GLU A 350 2.18 5.03 -26.40
C GLU A 350 0.92 4.20 -26.08
N GLU A 351 0.80 3.67 -24.85
CA GLU A 351 -0.41 2.97 -24.39
C GLU A 351 -1.65 3.86 -24.48
N LYS A 352 -1.57 5.14 -24.05
CA LYS A 352 -2.67 6.10 -24.21
C LYS A 352 -3.03 6.31 -25.68
N TYR A 353 -2.04 6.39 -26.57
CA TYR A 353 -2.27 6.60 -28.00
C TYR A 353 -3.02 5.41 -28.63
N VAL A 354 -2.62 4.18 -28.27
CA VAL A 354 -3.32 2.94 -28.66
C VAL A 354 -4.75 2.93 -28.11
N ILE A 355 -4.96 3.29 -26.84
CA ILE A 355 -6.31 3.40 -26.26
C ILE A 355 -7.16 4.46 -26.96
N ASP A 356 -6.59 5.61 -27.34
CA ASP A 356 -7.31 6.65 -28.07
C ASP A 356 -7.72 6.16 -29.50
N GLU A 357 -6.89 5.34 -30.16
CA GLU A 357 -7.23 4.65 -31.44
C GLU A 357 -8.29 3.54 -31.26
N GLU A 358 -8.19 2.70 -30.23
CA GLU A 358 -9.20 1.68 -29.90
C GLU A 358 -10.55 2.34 -29.55
N VAL A 359 -10.55 3.48 -28.84
CA VAL A 359 -11.76 4.25 -28.54
C VAL A 359 -12.34 4.90 -29.80
N ALA A 360 -11.52 5.35 -30.75
CA ALA A 360 -11.99 5.87 -32.02
C ALA A 360 -12.66 4.78 -32.88
N THR A 361 -11.98 3.64 -33.07
CA THR A 361 -12.52 2.51 -33.84
C THR A 361 -13.77 1.93 -33.20
N MET A 362 -13.82 1.77 -31.87
CA MET A 362 -15.04 1.33 -31.16
C MET A 362 -16.21 2.30 -31.34
N LYS A 363 -15.98 3.62 -31.41
CA LYS A 363 -17.06 4.59 -31.71
C LYS A 363 -17.61 4.43 -33.12
N GLU A 364 -16.75 4.18 -34.11
CA GLU A 364 -17.17 3.90 -35.48
C GLU A 364 -17.98 2.59 -35.57
N GLU A 365 -17.55 1.55 -34.85
CA GLU A 365 -18.31 0.29 -34.76
C GLU A 365 -19.68 0.47 -34.08
N VAL A 366 -19.77 1.29 -33.02
CA VAL A 366 -21.03 1.62 -32.35
C VAL A 366 -21.98 2.39 -33.28
N GLN A 367 -21.52 3.44 -33.97
CA GLN A 367 -22.34 4.19 -34.94
C GLN A 367 -22.83 3.31 -36.10
N LYS A 368 -21.98 2.39 -36.55
CA LYS A 368 -22.35 1.37 -37.54
C LYS A 368 -23.39 0.39 -36.98
N MET A 369 -23.33 0.04 -35.69
CA MET A 369 -24.32 -0.83 -35.06
C MET A 369 -25.66 -0.10 -34.89
N GLU A 370 -25.66 1.15 -34.43
CA GLU A 370 -26.84 2.02 -34.30
C GLU A 370 -27.58 2.15 -35.64
N SER A 371 -26.89 2.55 -36.71
CA SER A 371 -27.50 2.63 -38.05
C SER A 371 -28.02 1.29 -38.59
N ASN A 372 -27.42 0.16 -38.22
CA ASN A 372 -27.98 -1.15 -38.54
C ASN A 372 -29.24 -1.48 -37.72
N ILE A 373 -29.30 -1.06 -36.45
CA ILE A 373 -30.49 -1.18 -35.60
C ILE A 373 -31.63 -0.38 -36.23
N ASP A 374 -31.42 0.90 -36.56
CA ASP A 374 -32.40 1.77 -37.22
C ASP A 374 -32.99 1.11 -38.48
N ILE A 375 -32.12 0.63 -39.38
CA ILE A 375 -32.52 -0.08 -40.61
C ILE A 375 -33.31 -1.37 -40.31
N THR A 376 -33.01 -2.08 -39.22
CA THR A 376 -33.79 -3.28 -38.84
C THR A 376 -35.12 -2.93 -38.17
N GLU A 377 -35.20 -1.80 -37.46
CA GLU A 377 -36.44 -1.31 -36.85
C GLU A 377 -37.39 -0.77 -37.92
N GLU A 378 -36.92 0.02 -38.89
CA GLU A 378 -37.71 0.44 -40.07
C GLU A 378 -38.30 -0.76 -40.81
N LYS A 379 -37.49 -1.81 -41.03
CA LYS A 379 -37.96 -3.07 -41.65
C LYS A 379 -39.00 -3.78 -40.78
N LEU A 380 -38.81 -3.83 -39.46
CA LEU A 380 -39.79 -4.41 -38.55
C LEU A 380 -41.12 -3.65 -38.63
N GLN A 381 -41.09 -2.31 -38.56
CA GLN A 381 -42.27 -1.46 -38.68
C GLN A 381 -42.99 -1.68 -40.02
N ALA A 382 -42.27 -1.74 -41.15
CA ALA A 382 -42.84 -2.08 -42.45
C ALA A 382 -43.56 -3.44 -42.44
N THR A 383 -42.92 -4.49 -41.92
CA THR A 383 -43.55 -5.83 -41.83
C THR A 383 -44.75 -5.88 -40.88
N LEU A 384 -44.80 -5.01 -39.86
CA LEU A 384 -45.97 -4.90 -38.97
C LEU A 384 -47.16 -4.26 -39.68
N VAL A 385 -46.93 -3.21 -40.49
CA VAL A 385 -47.97 -2.59 -41.33
C VAL A 385 -48.48 -3.58 -42.38
N GLU A 386 -47.59 -4.32 -43.04
CA GLU A 386 -47.98 -5.40 -43.97
C GLU A 386 -48.81 -6.49 -43.27
N LEU A 387 -48.42 -6.91 -42.06
CA LEU A 387 -49.17 -7.89 -41.26
C LEU A 387 -50.56 -7.38 -40.86
N GLU A 388 -50.71 -6.09 -40.55
CA GLU A 388 -52.00 -5.48 -40.24
C GLU A 388 -52.90 -5.36 -41.48
N ALA A 389 -52.32 -5.03 -42.64
CA ALA A 389 -53.02 -5.07 -43.93
C ALA A 389 -53.48 -6.50 -44.28
N VAL A 390 -52.64 -7.51 -44.04
CA VAL A 390 -53.03 -8.92 -44.23
C VAL A 390 -54.15 -9.31 -43.27
N LYS A 391 -54.05 -9.00 -41.96
CA LYS A 391 -55.09 -9.31 -40.96
C LYS A 391 -56.43 -8.64 -41.27
N SER A 392 -56.43 -7.39 -41.73
CA SER A 392 -57.66 -6.70 -42.12
C SER A 392 -58.27 -7.31 -43.39
N SER A 393 -57.45 -7.72 -44.36
CA SER A 393 -57.93 -8.48 -45.54
C SER A 393 -58.47 -9.88 -45.18
N GLU A 394 -57.87 -10.57 -44.20
CA GLU A 394 -58.33 -11.85 -43.66
C GLU A 394 -59.67 -11.70 -42.95
N ALA A 395 -59.81 -10.70 -42.07
CA ALA A 395 -61.05 -10.40 -41.37
C ALA A 395 -62.20 -10.09 -42.36
N LEU A 396 -61.92 -9.28 -43.40
CA LEU A 396 -62.87 -8.98 -44.47
C LEU A 396 -63.27 -10.24 -45.24
N ALA A 397 -62.32 -11.11 -45.58
CA ALA A 397 -62.60 -12.40 -46.24
C ALA A 397 -63.47 -13.34 -45.37
N LEU A 398 -63.25 -13.36 -44.05
CA LEU A 398 -64.06 -14.12 -43.10
C LEU A 398 -65.48 -13.56 -42.96
N GLU A 399 -65.65 -12.23 -42.98
CA GLU A 399 -66.97 -11.58 -42.96
C GLU A 399 -67.76 -11.83 -44.26
N ASN A 400 -67.10 -11.78 -45.41
CA ASN A 400 -67.68 -12.16 -46.70
C ASN A 400 -68.10 -13.64 -46.72
N LEU A 401 -67.28 -14.55 -46.17
CA LEU A 401 -67.67 -15.96 -46.02
C LEU A 401 -68.87 -16.12 -45.09
N LYS A 402 -68.92 -15.39 -43.96
CA LYS A 402 -70.03 -15.45 -43.01
C LYS A 402 -71.35 -14.98 -43.65
N SER A 403 -71.34 -13.86 -44.37
CA SER A 403 -72.53 -13.34 -45.06
C SER A 403 -72.98 -14.21 -46.24
N LEU A 404 -72.05 -14.86 -46.95
CA LEU A 404 -72.38 -15.90 -47.93
C LEU A 404 -73.03 -17.14 -47.29
N ILE A 405 -72.55 -17.57 -46.12
CA ILE A 405 -73.16 -18.67 -45.36
C ILE A 405 -74.56 -18.26 -44.87
N GLU A 406 -74.71 -17.06 -44.31
CA GLU A 406 -75.99 -16.57 -43.78
C GLU A 406 -77.04 -16.37 -44.86
N SER A 407 -76.68 -15.79 -46.01
CA SER A 407 -77.57 -15.68 -47.17
C SER A 407 -77.93 -17.04 -47.77
N ALA A 408 -76.98 -17.99 -47.84
CA ALA A 408 -77.26 -19.36 -48.27
C ALA A 408 -78.15 -20.13 -47.27
N MET A 409 -78.03 -19.89 -45.96
CA MET A 409 -78.94 -20.42 -44.95
C MET A 409 -80.33 -19.78 -45.05
N GLY A 410 -80.42 -18.46 -45.24
CA GLY A 410 -81.69 -17.75 -45.45
C GLY A 410 -82.43 -18.27 -46.68
N ALA A 411 -81.72 -18.45 -47.80
CA ALA A 411 -82.26 -19.05 -49.03
C ALA A 411 -82.73 -20.50 -48.82
N ARG A 412 -82.03 -21.30 -48.00
CA ARG A 412 -82.50 -22.64 -47.59
C ARG A 412 -83.78 -22.54 -46.74
N SER A 413 -83.79 -21.71 -45.70
CA SER A 413 -84.96 -21.55 -44.82
C SER A 413 -86.21 -21.11 -45.58
N SER A 414 -86.10 -20.18 -46.54
CA SER A 414 -87.23 -19.77 -47.40
C SER A 414 -87.69 -20.86 -48.38
N SER A 415 -86.87 -21.87 -48.66
CA SER A 415 -87.23 -23.04 -49.48
C SER A 415 -87.89 -24.17 -48.66
N VAL A 416 -87.76 -24.12 -47.33
CA VAL A 416 -88.20 -25.19 -46.41
C VAL A 416 -89.68 -25.05 -45.99
N GLU A 417 -90.33 -23.91 -46.19
CA GLU A 417 -91.72 -23.70 -45.76
C GLU A 417 -92.75 -24.66 -46.41
N HIS A 418 -92.39 -25.38 -47.48
CA HIS A 418 -93.32 -26.20 -48.27
C HIS A 418 -92.88 -27.65 -48.55
N ASN A 419 -91.96 -28.26 -47.78
CA ASN A 419 -91.63 -29.69 -47.94
C ASN A 419 -91.33 -30.41 -46.61
N SER A 420 -91.86 -31.63 -46.46
CA SER A 420 -91.62 -32.52 -45.30
C SER A 420 -90.36 -33.39 -45.42
N SER A 421 -89.47 -33.09 -46.37
CA SER A 421 -88.17 -33.75 -46.54
C SER A 421 -87.02 -32.74 -46.47
N ILE A 422 -85.97 -33.07 -45.70
CA ILE A 422 -84.79 -32.23 -45.56
C ILE A 422 -83.78 -32.62 -46.64
N THR A 423 -83.64 -31.79 -47.67
CA THR A 423 -82.63 -31.98 -48.73
C THR A 423 -81.31 -31.35 -48.31
N ILE A 424 -80.35 -32.17 -47.88
CA ILE A 424 -79.02 -31.74 -47.42
C ILE A 424 -78.08 -31.60 -48.64
N SER A 425 -77.29 -30.51 -48.70
CA SER A 425 -76.30 -30.31 -49.77
C SER A 425 -75.15 -31.33 -49.68
N LYS A 426 -74.50 -31.66 -50.80
CA LYS A 426 -73.32 -32.56 -50.82
C LYS A 426 -72.23 -32.12 -49.83
N PHE A 427 -71.98 -30.81 -49.75
CA PHE A 427 -71.03 -30.24 -48.79
C PHE A 427 -71.48 -30.41 -47.34
N GLU A 428 -72.77 -30.21 -47.04
CA GLU A 428 -73.30 -30.43 -45.68
C GLU A 428 -73.28 -31.92 -45.31
N TYR A 429 -73.55 -32.81 -46.27
CA TYR A 429 -73.41 -34.25 -46.08
C TYR A 429 -71.96 -34.63 -45.77
N GLU A 430 -70.99 -34.19 -46.58
CA GLU A 430 -69.56 -34.43 -46.34
C GLU A 430 -69.08 -33.81 -45.01
N TYR A 431 -69.55 -32.60 -44.66
CA TYR A 431 -69.25 -31.95 -43.38
C TYR A 431 -69.82 -32.70 -42.18
N LEU A 432 -71.09 -33.13 -42.25
CA LEU A 432 -71.74 -33.90 -41.17
C LEU A 432 -71.13 -35.30 -41.05
N THR A 433 -70.84 -35.99 -42.15
CA THR A 433 -70.11 -37.26 -42.17
C THR A 433 -68.70 -37.09 -41.59
N GLY A 434 -67.95 -36.06 -42.00
CA GLY A 434 -66.63 -35.77 -41.44
C GLY A 434 -66.66 -35.44 -39.94
N ARG A 435 -67.69 -34.73 -39.48
CA ARG A 435 -67.90 -34.45 -38.05
C ARG A 435 -68.32 -35.70 -37.25
N ALA A 436 -69.05 -36.62 -37.87
CA ALA A 436 -69.37 -37.93 -37.30
C ALA A 436 -68.11 -38.79 -37.15
N VAL A 437 -67.27 -38.87 -38.18
CA VAL A 437 -65.96 -39.56 -38.13
C VAL A 437 -65.04 -38.94 -37.07
N GLY A 438 -64.98 -37.60 -36.98
CA GLY A 438 -64.23 -36.91 -35.93
C GLY A 438 -64.77 -37.17 -34.50
N ALA A 439 -66.07 -37.41 -34.35
CA ALA A 439 -66.68 -37.81 -33.08
C ALA A 439 -66.41 -39.28 -32.74
N GLU A 440 -66.40 -40.16 -33.73
CA GLU A 440 -65.99 -41.57 -33.61
C GLU A 440 -64.52 -41.68 -33.19
N GLU A 441 -63.60 -41.00 -33.87
CA GLU A 441 -62.19 -40.92 -33.47
C GLU A 441 -62.00 -40.39 -32.04
N LEU A 442 -62.80 -39.40 -31.62
CA LEU A 442 -62.75 -38.84 -30.27
C LEU A 442 -63.29 -39.84 -29.24
N ALA A 443 -64.33 -40.60 -29.58
CA ALA A 443 -64.85 -41.67 -28.75
C ALA A 443 -63.82 -42.81 -28.61
N ASP A 444 -63.18 -43.23 -29.70
CA ASP A 444 -62.12 -44.24 -29.68
C ASP A 444 -60.90 -43.79 -28.87
N LYS A 445 -60.45 -42.53 -29.03
CA LYS A 445 -59.38 -41.96 -28.20
C LYS A 445 -59.76 -41.95 -26.71
N LYS A 446 -61.02 -41.65 -26.37
CA LYS A 446 -61.53 -41.73 -24.98
C LYS A 446 -61.62 -43.17 -24.46
N VAL A 447 -62.06 -44.12 -25.29
CA VAL A 447 -62.14 -45.56 -24.94
C VAL A 447 -60.74 -46.15 -24.78
N ALA A 448 -59.79 -45.80 -25.65
CA ALA A 448 -58.38 -46.20 -25.54
C ALA A 448 -57.74 -45.64 -24.28
N ALA A 449 -57.97 -44.36 -23.96
CA ALA A 449 -57.54 -43.78 -22.70
C ALA A 449 -58.15 -44.51 -21.50
N ALA A 450 -59.47 -44.74 -21.49
CA ALA A 450 -60.14 -45.48 -20.42
C ALA A 450 -59.59 -46.91 -20.24
N LYS A 451 -59.34 -47.64 -21.34
CA LYS A 451 -58.67 -48.94 -21.33
C LYS A 451 -57.28 -48.85 -20.69
N ALA A 452 -56.44 -47.89 -21.10
CA ALA A 452 -55.12 -47.66 -20.52
C ALA A 452 -55.18 -47.32 -19.01
N TRP A 453 -56.13 -46.51 -18.57
CA TRP A 453 -56.39 -46.24 -17.15
C TRP A 453 -56.78 -47.52 -16.39
N THR A 454 -57.67 -48.35 -16.94
CA THR A 454 -58.03 -49.63 -16.28
C THR A 454 -56.88 -50.64 -16.25
N GLU A 455 -56.00 -50.64 -17.25
CA GLU A 455 -54.82 -51.51 -17.28
C GLU A 455 -53.75 -51.03 -16.30
N ALA A 456 -53.52 -49.72 -16.20
CA ALA A 456 -52.65 -49.12 -15.19
C ALA A 456 -53.15 -49.41 -13.76
N ILE A 457 -54.46 -49.31 -13.52
CA ILE A 457 -55.07 -49.68 -12.23
C ILE A 457 -54.84 -51.17 -11.94
N LYS A 458 -55.12 -52.07 -12.88
CA LYS A 458 -54.86 -53.53 -12.75
C LYS A 458 -53.37 -53.86 -12.53
N ALA A 459 -52.46 -53.09 -13.12
CA ALA A 459 -51.03 -53.23 -12.87
C ALA A 459 -50.66 -52.79 -11.44
N SER A 460 -51.19 -51.66 -10.98
CA SER A 460 -51.00 -51.18 -9.60
C SER A 460 -51.62 -52.10 -8.56
N GLU A 461 -52.76 -52.73 -8.86
CA GLU A 461 -53.42 -53.74 -8.03
C GLU A 461 -52.51 -54.97 -7.85
N LYS A 462 -51.92 -55.49 -8.93
CA LYS A 462 -50.93 -56.58 -8.87
C LYS A 462 -49.69 -56.19 -8.07
N GLU A 463 -49.19 -54.97 -8.22
CA GLU A 463 -48.05 -54.46 -7.45
C GLU A 463 -48.38 -54.37 -5.95
N ILE A 464 -49.57 -53.87 -5.61
CA ILE A 464 -50.06 -53.82 -4.23
C ILE A 464 -50.22 -55.23 -3.65
N LEU A 465 -50.79 -56.18 -4.40
CA LEU A 465 -50.90 -57.58 -3.98
C LEU A 465 -49.52 -58.17 -3.68
N MET A 466 -48.55 -58.05 -4.58
CA MET A 466 -47.17 -58.51 -4.34
C MET A 466 -46.52 -57.86 -3.11
N LYS A 467 -46.73 -56.55 -2.89
CA LYS A 467 -46.26 -55.85 -1.68
C LYS A 467 -46.94 -56.39 -0.41
N THR A 468 -48.24 -56.65 -0.44
CA THR A 468 -48.95 -57.24 0.71
C THR A 468 -48.53 -58.67 0.99
N GLU A 469 -48.26 -59.49 -0.03
CA GLU A 469 -47.70 -60.84 0.13
C GLU A 469 -46.29 -60.82 0.75
N LEU A 470 -45.45 -59.85 0.35
CA LEU A 470 -44.11 -59.66 0.91
C LEU A 470 -44.22 -59.25 2.39
N VAL A 471 -45.05 -58.27 2.73
CA VAL A 471 -45.30 -57.86 4.13
C VAL A 471 -45.92 -59.02 4.94
N GLN A 472 -46.81 -59.83 4.36
CA GLN A 472 -47.32 -61.04 5.03
C GLN A 472 -46.26 -62.15 5.19
N ARG A 473 -45.22 -62.17 4.37
CA ARG A 473 -44.07 -63.08 4.53
C ARG A 473 -43.16 -62.59 5.66
N GLU A 474 -42.84 -61.29 5.68
CA GLU A 474 -42.08 -60.63 6.74
C GLU A 474 -42.79 -60.72 8.11
N ILE A 475 -44.11 -60.51 8.17
CA ILE A 475 -44.91 -60.74 9.40
C ILE A 475 -44.86 -62.21 9.84
N ARG A 476 -44.80 -63.17 8.92
CA ARG A 476 -44.64 -64.60 9.28
C ARG A 476 -43.24 -64.89 9.81
N GLU A 477 -42.21 -64.29 9.22
CA GLU A 477 -40.82 -64.39 9.67
C GLU A 477 -40.65 -63.77 11.06
N MET A 478 -41.08 -62.52 11.26
CA MET A 478 -41.13 -61.88 12.58
C MET A 478 -41.90 -62.70 13.62
N LYS A 479 -43.01 -63.35 13.26
CA LYS A 479 -43.74 -64.25 14.19
C LYS A 479 -43.01 -65.56 14.49
N MET A 480 -42.09 -66.00 13.64
CA MET A 480 -41.23 -67.16 13.93
C MET A 480 -40.05 -66.77 14.80
N ASP A 481 -39.52 -65.55 14.63
CA ASP A 481 -38.48 -64.99 15.50
C ASP A 481 -39.03 -64.59 16.86
N GLU A 482 -40.20 -63.93 16.93
CA GLU A 482 -40.94 -63.66 18.17
C GLU A 482 -41.23 -64.96 18.94
N LYS A 483 -41.59 -66.05 18.25
CA LYS A 483 -41.72 -67.39 18.87
C LYS A 483 -40.39 -67.95 19.36
N ARG A 484 -39.30 -67.75 18.62
CA ARG A 484 -37.95 -68.19 19.02
C ARG A 484 -37.49 -67.43 20.27
N GLU A 485 -37.74 -66.12 20.32
CA GLU A 485 -37.50 -65.26 21.48
C GLU A 485 -38.44 -65.62 22.64
N SER A 486 -39.73 -65.89 22.39
CA SER A 486 -40.67 -66.31 23.43
C SER A 486 -40.29 -67.67 24.03
N TYR A 487 -39.80 -68.63 23.24
CA TYR A 487 -39.24 -69.88 23.76
C TYR A 487 -37.98 -69.66 24.62
N GLY A 488 -37.14 -68.67 24.28
CA GLY A 488 -36.02 -68.24 25.12
C GLY A 488 -36.47 -67.58 26.42
N MET A 489 -37.46 -66.68 26.32
CA MET A 489 -38.05 -65.96 27.44
C MET A 489 -38.81 -66.91 28.38
N GLU A 490 -39.55 -67.89 27.85
CA GLU A 490 -40.29 -68.88 28.62
C GLU A 490 -39.36 -69.86 29.34
N ARG A 491 -38.24 -70.26 28.73
CA ARG A 491 -37.13 -70.92 29.46
C ARG A 491 -36.60 -70.05 30.60
N SER A 492 -36.44 -68.75 30.37
CA SER A 492 -35.96 -67.81 31.39
C SER A 492 -36.98 -67.55 32.50
N ILE A 493 -38.28 -67.59 32.17
CA ILE A 493 -39.39 -67.46 33.12
C ILE A 493 -39.55 -68.75 33.92
N SER A 494 -39.50 -69.93 33.30
CA SER A 494 -39.53 -71.22 34.00
C SER A 494 -38.38 -71.35 35.01
N ALA A 495 -37.19 -70.83 34.68
CA ALA A 495 -36.08 -70.71 35.61
C ALA A 495 -36.37 -69.76 36.79
N LYS A 496 -37.11 -68.65 36.57
CA LYS A 496 -37.57 -67.74 37.63
C LYS A 496 -38.71 -68.31 38.47
N ASP A 497 -39.68 -68.97 37.85
CA ASP A 497 -40.85 -69.59 38.49
C ASP A 497 -40.44 -70.69 39.48
N MET A 498 -39.33 -71.40 39.18
CA MET A 498 -38.73 -72.35 40.10
C MET A 498 -38.17 -71.66 41.36
N VAL A 499 -37.52 -70.49 41.20
CA VAL A 499 -37.05 -69.65 42.32
C VAL A 499 -38.23 -69.01 43.08
N GLU A 500 -39.30 -68.62 42.40
CA GLU A 500 -40.45 -67.93 43.01
C GLU A 500 -41.42 -68.90 43.71
N LYS A 501 -41.55 -70.15 43.25
CA LYS A 501 -42.25 -71.21 43.99
C LYS A 501 -41.61 -71.51 45.34
N GLU A 502 -40.28 -71.47 45.44
CA GLU A 502 -39.60 -71.55 46.73
C GLU A 502 -39.94 -70.37 47.64
N LEU A 503 -40.10 -69.16 47.09
CA LEU A 503 -40.44 -67.95 47.83
C LEU A 503 -41.90 -67.95 48.35
N ASN A 504 -42.86 -68.36 47.51
CA ASN A 504 -44.28 -68.19 47.82
C ASN A 504 -44.82 -69.21 48.83
N ASN A 505 -44.15 -70.37 48.97
CA ASN A 505 -44.45 -71.37 50.00
C ASN A 505 -44.27 -70.82 51.45
N TRP A 506 -43.52 -69.73 51.61
CA TRP A 506 -43.36 -69.01 52.88
C TRP A 506 -44.50 -68.05 53.21
N LYS A 507 -45.28 -67.58 52.21
CA LYS A 507 -46.37 -66.61 52.41
C LYS A 507 -47.69 -67.27 52.84
N ASN A 508 -48.14 -68.32 52.16
CA ASN A 508 -49.47 -68.90 52.39
C ASN A 508 -49.69 -69.56 53.77
N LYS A 509 -48.64 -69.72 54.60
CA LYS A 509 -48.79 -70.15 56.00
C LYS A 509 -49.35 -69.07 56.94
N ARG A 510 -49.55 -67.82 56.48
CA ARG A 510 -49.71 -66.65 57.38
C ARG A 510 -51.13 -66.09 57.54
N GLU A 511 -52.07 -66.33 56.63
CA GLU A 511 -53.40 -65.70 56.71
C GLU A 511 -54.53 -66.71 56.93
N LYS A 512 -54.91 -66.83 58.22
CA LYS A 512 -56.15 -67.44 58.70
C LYS A 512 -57.07 -66.32 59.17
N ASN A 513 -58.36 -66.35 58.79
CA ASN A 513 -59.54 -66.16 59.66
C ASN A 513 -60.79 -65.75 58.85
N GLU A 514 -61.93 -66.26 59.33
CA GLU A 514 -63.33 -65.89 59.02
C GLU A 514 -63.90 -66.19 57.62
N THR A 515 -65.11 -66.77 57.63
CA THR A 515 -65.68 -67.60 56.55
C THR A 515 -66.89 -66.94 55.87
N PRO A 516 -66.91 -66.81 54.53
CA PRO A 516 -68.06 -66.36 53.75
C PRO A 516 -68.80 -67.53 53.06
N GLU A 517 -70.03 -67.29 52.59
CA GLU A 517 -70.67 -68.17 51.58
C GLU A 517 -71.23 -67.42 50.36
N ASN A 518 -70.72 -67.82 49.20
CA ASN A 518 -71.36 -67.89 47.88
C ASN A 518 -72.02 -66.64 47.25
N LEU A 519 -71.17 -65.82 46.62
CA LEU A 519 -71.42 -65.25 45.29
C LEU A 519 -70.20 -65.54 44.41
N GLN A 520 -70.42 -66.11 43.22
CA GLN A 520 -69.37 -66.73 42.40
C GLN A 520 -68.57 -65.76 41.51
N LEU A 521 -67.28 -66.08 41.32
CA LEU A 521 -66.32 -65.65 40.29
C LEU A 521 -66.35 -64.16 39.85
N ALA A 522 -65.37 -63.32 40.19
CA ALA A 522 -64.01 -63.27 39.59
C ALA A 522 -64.01 -63.12 38.04
N MET A 523 -63.23 -62.25 37.38
CA MET A 523 -62.28 -61.20 37.78
C MET A 523 -62.02 -60.32 36.53
N HIS A 524 -61.48 -59.09 36.52
CA HIS A 524 -60.91 -58.20 37.56
C HIS A 524 -61.44 -56.75 37.38
N LYS A 525 -60.88 -55.79 38.13
CA LYS A 525 -60.90 -54.34 37.83
C LYS A 525 -59.59 -53.70 38.31
N ARG A 526 -59.27 -52.52 37.72
CA ARG A 526 -58.24 -51.50 38.05
C ARG A 526 -56.98 -51.58 37.17
N SER A 527 -56.48 -50.53 36.50
CA SER A 527 -56.53 -49.06 36.66
C SER A 527 -55.43 -48.47 37.57
N ILE A 528 -55.14 -47.18 37.33
CA ILE A 528 -54.22 -46.26 38.03
C ILE A 528 -52.75 -46.48 37.60
N ARG A 529 -52.12 -45.63 36.77
CA ARG A 529 -51.99 -44.14 36.65
C ARG A 529 -50.92 -43.58 37.60
N SER A 530 -50.13 -42.64 37.05
CA SER A 530 -49.12 -41.79 37.73
C SER A 530 -47.89 -42.52 38.28
N SER A 531 -46.69 -41.94 38.27
CA SER A 531 -46.14 -40.81 37.48
C SER A 531 -44.64 -40.78 37.74
N ASN A 532 -43.85 -40.21 36.82
CA ASN A 532 -42.93 -39.09 37.11
C ASN A 532 -41.96 -38.82 35.94
N ILE A 533 -41.82 -37.53 35.63
CA ILE A 533 -40.57 -36.82 35.29
C ILE A 533 -39.72 -37.44 34.14
N GLY A 534 -39.52 -36.79 32.99
CA GLY A 534 -39.99 -35.47 32.52
C GLY A 534 -39.22 -35.05 31.26
N THR A 535 -39.78 -34.13 30.47
CA THR A 535 -39.12 -33.21 29.49
C THR A 535 -37.99 -33.72 28.57
N ASN A 536 -37.96 -33.51 27.25
CA ASN A 536 -38.87 -32.97 26.24
C ASN A 536 -38.24 -33.38 24.89
N LEU A 537 -39.00 -33.89 23.91
CA LEU A 537 -38.50 -34.02 22.53
C LEU A 537 -39.43 -33.30 21.55
N THR A 538 -38.85 -32.27 20.92
CA THR A 538 -39.47 -31.29 20.03
C THR A 538 -39.51 -31.83 18.58
N PRO A 539 -40.50 -31.45 17.75
CA PRO A 539 -40.76 -32.15 16.48
C PRO A 539 -40.12 -31.50 15.25
N SER A 540 -40.23 -32.23 14.12
CA SER A 540 -40.12 -31.76 12.73
C SER A 540 -38.75 -31.30 12.23
N ARG A 541 -38.23 -32.03 11.22
CA ARG A 541 -37.80 -31.47 9.93
C ARG A 541 -37.49 -32.57 8.90
N ARG A 542 -38.19 -32.57 7.77
CA ARG A 542 -37.66 -33.02 6.47
C ARG A 542 -37.24 -31.77 5.69
N PRO A 543 -36.12 -31.82 4.97
CA PRO A 543 -36.20 -31.43 3.57
C PRO A 543 -35.42 -32.34 2.60
N SER A 544 -36.07 -32.61 1.45
CA SER A 544 -35.52 -32.72 0.09
C SER A 544 -34.04 -33.04 -0.14
N TYR A 545 -33.75 -34.07 -0.96
CA TYR A 545 -32.92 -33.92 -2.18
C TYR A 545 -33.17 -35.06 -3.21
N ARG A 546 -33.43 -34.68 -4.49
CA ARG A 546 -33.02 -35.27 -5.81
C ARG A 546 -32.94 -36.82 -5.99
N LYS A 547 -33.31 -37.48 -7.10
CA LYS A 547 -33.71 -37.23 -8.53
C LYS A 547 -34.67 -38.40 -8.93
N SER A 548 -35.39 -38.50 -10.05
CA SER A 548 -34.98 -38.35 -11.46
C SER A 548 -36.16 -38.44 -12.47
N ALA A 549 -35.97 -37.82 -13.64
CA ALA A 549 -36.53 -38.14 -14.97
C ALA A 549 -38.07 -38.04 -15.23
N SER A 550 -38.40 -37.22 -16.23
CA SER A 550 -39.65 -37.23 -17.00
C SER A 550 -39.34 -37.54 -18.47
N PRO A 551 -40.25 -38.16 -19.25
CA PRO A 551 -40.05 -38.39 -20.69
C PRO A 551 -40.77 -37.36 -21.59
N GLY A 552 -40.13 -36.99 -22.72
CA GLY A 552 -40.73 -36.21 -23.82
C GLY A 552 -40.84 -34.69 -23.58
N THR A 553 -40.60 -33.80 -24.55
CA THR A 553 -40.25 -33.98 -25.98
C THR A 553 -39.69 -32.66 -26.51
N ARG A 554 -38.58 -32.65 -27.29
CA ARG A 554 -38.32 -31.72 -28.42
C ARG A 554 -36.98 -31.95 -29.11
N SER A 555 -36.89 -31.50 -30.36
CA SER A 555 -35.82 -31.81 -31.33
C SER A 555 -34.64 -30.82 -31.29
N SER A 556 -33.45 -31.34 -31.62
CA SER A 556 -32.31 -30.70 -32.34
C SER A 556 -32.22 -29.15 -32.42
N PHE A 557 -31.11 -28.49 -32.09
CA PHE A 557 -29.82 -28.57 -32.80
C PHE A 557 -28.61 -28.01 -31.98
N LEU A 558 -27.41 -28.05 -32.57
CA LEU A 558 -26.09 -27.94 -31.92
C LEU A 558 -25.57 -26.50 -31.74
N VAL A 559 -24.98 -26.20 -30.57
CA VAL A 559 -23.97 -25.13 -30.39
C VAL A 559 -22.79 -25.66 -29.56
N LYS A 560 -21.59 -25.65 -30.15
CA LYS A 560 -20.34 -26.05 -29.47
C LYS A 560 -19.86 -24.93 -28.54
N LYS A 561 -19.95 -25.11 -27.21
CA LYS A 561 -19.20 -24.24 -26.26
C LYS A 561 -17.76 -24.73 -26.14
N LYS A 562 -16.80 -23.85 -26.49
CA LYS A 562 -15.37 -24.03 -26.25
C LYS A 562 -15.12 -24.18 -24.73
N ARG A 563 -14.23 -25.11 -24.33
CA ARG A 563 -13.62 -25.06 -23.00
C ARG A 563 -12.50 -24.03 -23.01
N GLN A 564 -12.53 -23.11 -22.06
CA GLN A 564 -11.44 -22.19 -21.78
C GLN A 564 -10.39 -22.96 -20.97
N ALA A 565 -9.24 -23.25 -21.59
CA ALA A 565 -8.10 -23.86 -20.90
C ALA A 565 -7.22 -22.75 -20.34
N ILE A 566 -6.98 -22.78 -19.03
CA ILE A 566 -6.01 -21.90 -18.38
C ILE A 566 -4.63 -22.57 -18.50
N PRO A 567 -3.63 -21.96 -19.17
CA PRO A 567 -2.28 -22.47 -19.17
C PRO A 567 -1.59 -22.16 -17.82
N ASP A 568 -1.09 -23.21 -17.18
CA ASP A 568 -0.39 -23.14 -15.90
C ASP A 568 1.00 -22.49 -16.06
N LEU A 569 1.24 -21.37 -15.38
CA LEU A 569 2.43 -20.50 -15.56
C LEU A 569 3.72 -21.05 -14.91
N ALA A 570 3.66 -22.21 -14.25
CA ALA A 570 4.76 -22.79 -13.46
C ALA A 570 5.95 -23.38 -14.27
N LYS A 571 6.19 -22.98 -15.53
CA LYS A 571 7.20 -23.59 -16.42
C LYS A 571 8.36 -22.69 -16.90
N PHE A 572 8.38 -21.40 -16.57
CA PHE A 572 9.43 -20.49 -17.08
C PHE A 572 10.72 -20.35 -16.25
N PHE A 573 10.81 -20.97 -15.07
CA PHE A 573 11.99 -20.83 -14.18
C PHE A 573 12.70 -22.15 -13.88
N LYS A 574 13.19 -22.87 -14.91
CA LYS A 574 14.30 -23.83 -14.74
C LYS A 574 15.31 -23.78 -15.89
N THR A 575 16.57 -23.73 -15.47
CA THR A 575 17.83 -23.97 -16.21
C THR A 575 18.22 -23.03 -17.37
N LYS A 576 19.28 -22.25 -17.12
CA LYS A 576 20.54 -22.48 -17.85
C LYS A 576 21.75 -22.21 -16.94
N ALA A 577 22.38 -23.27 -16.45
CA ALA A 577 23.70 -23.18 -15.85
C ALA A 577 24.74 -23.16 -16.98
N ASN A 578 25.64 -22.19 -16.98
CA ASN A 578 26.72 -22.12 -17.95
C ASN A 578 27.76 -23.21 -17.69
N LYS A 579 28.31 -23.77 -18.77
CA LYS A 579 29.52 -24.60 -18.73
C LYS A 579 30.36 -24.31 -19.97
N ASN A 580 31.59 -23.83 -19.72
CA ASN A 580 32.75 -23.77 -20.60
C ASN A 580 32.62 -22.91 -21.89
N ILE A 581 33.39 -21.83 -22.00
CA ILE A 581 34.84 -21.86 -22.33
C ILE A 581 35.55 -20.94 -21.34
#